data_AF-A0A4Q6FEW6-F1
#
_entry.id   AF-A0A4Q6FEW6-F1
#
_cell.length_a   1.000
_cell.length_b   1.000
_cell.length_c   1.000
_cell.angle_alpha   90.00
_cell.angle_beta   90.00
_cell.angle_gamma   90.00
#
_symmetry.space_group_name_H-M   'P 1'
#
loop_
_entity.id
_entity.type
_entity.pdbx_description
1 polymer ?
#
loop_
_entity_poly.entity_id
_entity_poly.type
_entity_poly.pdbx_seq_one_letter_code
_entity_poly.pdbx_strand_id
1 'polypeptide(L)' 'MHLNFIAICSEDAVDAVAHELEIYGAENVKPGYKAVSFDADQELAYRLHLKLQTPSRLLQVLKKA' A
#
# COMPACT_ATOMS: atom_id res chain seq x y z
N MET A 1 -6.45 14.51 -3.03
CA MET A 1 -7.67 13.66 -3.03
C MET A 1 -7.18 12.29 -2.61
N HIS A 2 -7.41 11.89 -1.37
CA HIS A 2 -6.87 10.64 -0.85
C HIS A 2 -7.62 9.46 -1.48
N LEU A 3 -6.87 8.61 -2.18
CA LEU A 3 -7.36 7.39 -2.81
C LEU A 3 -6.97 6.21 -1.93
N ASN A 4 -7.87 5.22 -1.86
CA ASN A 4 -7.60 3.99 -1.14
C ASN A 4 -6.85 3.00 -2.04
N PHE A 5 -5.76 2.43 -1.52
CA PHE A 5 -4.95 1.43 -2.18
C PHE A 5 -4.76 0.20 -1.30
N ILE A 6 -4.45 -0.92 -1.95
CA ILE A 6 -4.11 -2.19 -1.31
C ILE A 6 -2.83 -2.70 -1.97
N ALA A 7 -1.79 -2.88 -1.17
CA ALA A 7 -0.56 -3.59 -1.54
C ALA A 7 -0.68 -5.06 -1.11
N ILE A 8 -0.68 -5.98 -2.08
CA ILE A 8 -0.65 -7.42 -1.82
C ILE A 8 0.81 -7.83 -1.63
N CYS A 9 1.09 -8.54 -0.54
CA CYS A 9 2.43 -8.98 -0.16
C CYS A 9 2.37 -10.36 0.54
N SER A 10 3.52 -11.01 0.68
CA SER A 10 3.65 -12.23 1.48
C SER A 10 3.40 -11.93 2.96
N GLU A 11 2.95 -12.93 3.74
CA GLU A 11 2.63 -12.76 5.16
C GLU A 11 3.83 -12.21 5.97
N ASP A 12 5.03 -12.76 5.76
CA ASP A 12 6.28 -12.25 6.35
C ASP A 12 6.67 -10.83 5.90
N ALA A 13 6.15 -10.37 4.76
CA ALA A 13 6.48 -9.06 4.20
C ALA A 13 5.44 -7.98 4.57
N VAL A 14 4.34 -8.33 5.25
CA VAL A 14 3.27 -7.39 5.61
C VAL A 14 3.82 -6.26 6.49
N ASP A 15 4.62 -6.60 7.50
CA ASP A 15 5.18 -5.63 8.44
C ASP A 15 6.20 -4.71 7.77
N ALA A 16 7.09 -5.29 6.95
CA ALA A 16 8.07 -4.53 6.16
C ALA A 16 7.39 -3.57 5.19
N VAL A 17 6.37 -4.03 4.46
CA VAL A 17 5.61 -3.19 3.51
C VAL A 17 4.82 -2.10 4.23
N ALA A 18 4.23 -2.39 5.39
CA ALA A 18 3.55 -1.38 6.19
C ALA A 18 4.53 -0.29 6.66
N HIS A 19 5.70 -0.68 7.15
CA HIS A 19 6.73 0.26 7.59
C HIS A 19 7.28 1.10 6.43
N GLU A 20 7.53 0.48 5.27
CA GLU A 20 7.93 1.20 4.05
C GLU A 20 6.86 2.23 3.65
N LEU A 21 5.59 1.83 3.64
CA LEU A 21 4.47 2.72 3.30
C LEU A 21 4.39 3.92 4.26
N GLU A 22 4.54 3.72 5.56
CA GLU A 22 4.58 4.79 6.54
C GLU A 22 5.77 5.74 6.32
N ILE A 23 6.97 5.21 6.04
CA ILE A 23 8.17 6.01 5.74
C ILE A 23 7.97 6.87 4.48
N TYR A 24 7.30 6.32 3.46
CA TYR A 24 7.00 7.05 2.23
C TYR A 24 5.89 8.09 2.40
N GLY A 25 5.21 8.11 3.55
CA GLY A 25 4.15 9.08 3.86
C GLY A 25 2.76 8.61 3.45
N ALA A 26 2.53 7.30 3.33
CA ALA A 26 1.18 6.76 3.19
C ALA A 26 0.40 6.95 4.51
N GLU A 27 -0.88 7.25 4.39
CA GLU A 27 -1.76 7.49 5.53
C GLU A 27 -2.67 6.28 5.78
N ASN A 28 -3.18 6.15 7.01
CA ASN A 28 -4.19 5.12 7.34
C ASN A 28 -3.75 3.69 6.98
N VAL A 29 -2.45 3.39 7.15
CA VAL A 29 -1.85 2.09 6.83
C VAL A 29 -2.43 1.02 7.76
N LYS A 30 -3.06 0.02 7.15
CA LYS A 30 -3.75 -1.11 7.80
C LYS A 30 -3.20 -2.41 7.26
N PRO A 31 -2.22 -3.02 7.95
CA PRO A 31 -1.79 -4.36 7.63
C PRO A 31 -2.93 -5.36 7.87
N GLY A 32 -3.05 -6.33 6.98
CA GLY A 32 -4.05 -7.40 7.00
C GLY A 32 -3.45 -8.71 6.49
N TYR A 33 -4.29 -9.72 6.26
CA TYR A 33 -3.82 -11.04 5.85
C TYR A 33 -3.28 -11.02 4.41
N LYS A 34 -1.95 -11.08 4.26
CA LYS A 34 -1.23 -11.02 2.97
C LYS A 34 -1.47 -9.74 2.15
N ALA A 35 -1.92 -8.67 2.80
CA ALA A 35 -2.19 -7.40 2.15
C ALA A 35 -2.11 -6.24 3.14
N VAL A 36 -1.69 -5.07 2.67
CA VAL A 36 -1.66 -3.82 3.43
C VAL A 36 -2.53 -2.81 2.72
N SER A 37 -3.57 -2.32 3.40
CA SER A 37 -4.42 -1.24 2.89
C SER A 37 -3.85 0.10 3.33
N PHE A 38 -3.90 1.13 2.49
CA PHE A 38 -3.43 2.46 2.85
C PHE A 38 -4.11 3.53 1.99
N ASP A 39 -4.14 4.75 2.50
CA ASP A 39 -4.56 5.94 1.77
C ASP A 39 -3.33 6.67 1.23
N ALA A 40 -3.40 7.08 -0.03
CA ALA A 40 -2.34 7.84 -0.70
C ALA A 40 -2.93 8.74 -1.78
N ASP A 41 -2.25 9.85 -2.08
CA ASP A 41 -2.53 10.61 -3.30
C ASP A 41 -2.01 9.87 -4.53
N GLN A 42 -2.54 10.23 -5.71
CA GLN A 42 -2.15 9.59 -6.98
C GLN A 42 -0.65 9.69 -7.26
N GLU A 43 -0.02 10.82 -6.93
CA GLU A 43 1.43 11.01 -7.07
C GLU A 43 2.21 10.06 -6.16
N LEU A 44 1.77 9.93 -4.90
CA LEU A 44 2.41 9.04 -3.93
C LEU A 44 2.23 7.58 -4.34
N ALA A 45 1.04 7.18 -4.78
CA ALA A 45 0.78 5.83 -5.28
C ALA A 45 1.65 5.47 -6.49
N TYR A 46 1.86 6.41 -7.42
CA TYR A 46 2.74 6.21 -8.56
C TYR A 46 4.21 6.07 -8.14
N ARG A 47 4.64 6.89 -7.17
CA ARG A 47 6.00 6.83 -6.61
C ARG A 47 6.24 5.51 -5.87
N LEU A 48 5.26 5.07 -5.09
CA LEU A 48 5.24 3.77 -4.42
C LEU A 48 5.33 2.63 -5.44
N HIS A 49 4.53 2.68 -6.50
CA HIS A 49 4.59 1.68 -7.59
C HIS A 49 5.97 1.60 -8.26
N LEU A 50 6.67 2.73 -8.41
CA LEU A 50 8.01 2.77 -9.01
C LEU A 50 9.13 2.36 -8.05
N LYS A 51 8.97 2.59 -6.74
CA LYS A 51 10.03 2.38 -5.74
C LYS A 51 9.93 1.05 -4.99
N LEU A 52 8.73 0.54 -4.78
CA LEU A 52 8.52 -0.68 -4.02
C LEU A 52 8.88 -1.91 -4.87
N GLN A 53 9.91 -2.64 -4.45
CA GLN A 53 10.27 -3.95 -5.01
C GLN A 53 9.62 -5.12 -4.24
N THR A 54 9.14 -4.84 -3.03
CA THR A 54 8.66 -5.81 -2.03
C THR A 54 7.22 -6.32 -2.26
N PRO A 55 6.22 -5.49 -2.63
CA PRO A 55 4.85 -5.93 -2.82
C PRO A 55 4.64 -6.50 -4.22
N SER A 56 4.02 -7.68 -4.29
CA SER A 56 3.74 -8.37 -5.54
C SER A 56 2.75 -7.62 -6.43
N ARG A 57 1.87 -6.78 -5.84
CA ARG A 57 0.85 -6.01 -6.56
C ARG A 57 0.36 -4.81 -5.76
N LEU A 58 0.10 -3.71 -6.45
CA LEU A 58 -0.54 -2.51 -5.90
C LEU A 58 -1.87 -2.29 -6.64
N LEU A 59 -2.98 -2.25 -5.90
CA LEU A 59 -4.34 -2.18 -6.42
C LEU A 59 -5.04 -0.94 -5.86
N GLN A 60 -5.72 -0.18 -6.73
CA GLN A 60 -6.58 0.92 -6.29
C GLN A 60 -7.98 0.41 -5.98
N VAL A 61 -8.52 0.77 -4.82
CA VAL A 61 -9.88 0.42 -4.43
C VAL A 61 -10.85 1.43 -5.04
N LEU A 62 -11.61 1.00 -6.05
CA LEU A 62 -12.63 1.85 -6.71
C LEU A 62 -14.02 1.72 -6.06
N LYS A 63 -14.29 0.61 -5.38
CA LYS A 63 -15.56 0.34 -4.68
C LYS A 63 -15.35 -0.73 -3.61
N LYS A 64 -15.72 -0.45 -2.35
CA LYS A 64 -15.91 -1.51 -1.34
C LYS A 64 -17.29 -2.14 -1.59
N ALA A 65 -17.31 -3.47 -1.71
CA ALA A 65 -18.54 -4.25 -1.87
C ALA A 65 -19.39 -4.21 -0.59
#